data_AF-A0A9X2BF55-F1
#
_entry.id   AF-A0A9X2BF55-F1
#
_cell.length_a   1.000
_cell.length_b   1.000
_cell.length_c   1.000
_cell.angle_alpha   90.00
_cell.angle_beta   90.00
_cell.angle_gamma   90.00
#
_symmetry.space_group_name_H-M   'P 1'
#
loop_
_entity.id
_entity.type
_entity.pdbx_description
1 polymer ?
#
loop_
_entity_poly.entity_id
_entity_poly.type
_entity_poly.pdbx_seq_one_letter_code
_entity_poly.pdbx_strand_id
1 'polypeptide(L)'
;MGKTIVDIRRILESNVGKRLSLRANGGRRKTIERLGTLEETYPAVFIIKLDQDTNAFERVSYSYADVLTETVELTFLEESQVVSGQ
;
A
#
# COMPACT_ATOMS: atom_id res chain seq x y z
N MET A 1 14.18 17.32 1.11
CA MET A 1 14.56 16.17 1.96
C MET A 1 13.88 14.95 1.38
N GLY A 2 14.63 13.91 1.02
CA GLY A 2 14.06 12.68 0.46
C GLY A 2 13.37 11.85 1.54
N LYS A 3 12.36 11.06 1.16
CA LYS A 3 11.73 10.08 2.06
C LYS A 3 12.76 9.02 2.46
N THR A 4 12.86 8.66 3.74
CA THR A 4 13.71 7.53 4.17
C THR A 4 12.89 6.25 4.32
N ILE A 5 13.56 5.09 4.34
CA ILE A 5 12.91 3.80 4.64
C ILE A 5 12.18 3.84 5.99
N VAL A 6 12.76 4.54 6.98
CA VAL A 6 12.16 4.67 8.32
C VAL A 6 10.86 5.47 8.26
N ASP A 7 10.81 6.54 7.49
CA ASP A 7 9.59 7.34 7.32
C ASP A 7 8.50 6.53 6.62
N ILE A 8 8.85 5.81 5.55
CA ILE A 8 7.91 4.94 4.82
C ILE A 8 7.37 3.87 5.77
N ARG A 9 8.23 3.22 6.55
CA ARG A 9 7.80 2.21 7.53
C ARG A 9 6.79 2.79 8.52
N ARG A 10 7.09 3.92 9.16
CA ARG A 10 6.20 4.56 10.14
C ARG A 10 4.85 4.94 9.54
N ILE A 11 4.85 5.42 8.29
CA ILE A 11 3.60 5.73 7.57
C ILE A 11 2.79 4.45 7.37
N LEU A 12 3.39 3.36 6.92
CA LEU A 12 2.67 2.11 6.70
C LEU A 12 2.17 1.49 8.01
N GLU A 13 2.99 1.45 9.06
CA GLU A 13 2.60 0.99 10.40
C GLU A 13 1.37 1.75 10.92
N SER A 14 1.30 3.07 10.71
CA SER A 14 0.17 3.91 11.15
C SER A 14 -1.11 3.75 10.31
N ASN A 15 -1.05 3.01 9.20
CA ASN A 15 -2.17 2.81 8.29
C ASN A 15 -2.53 1.33 8.09
N VAL A 16 -2.01 0.44 8.94
CA VAL A 16 -2.45 -0.97 8.97
C VAL A 16 -3.96 -1.03 9.20
N GLY A 17 -4.64 -1.89 8.45
CA GLY A 17 -6.10 -2.05 8.42
C GLY A 17 -6.82 -1.10 7.46
N LYS A 18 -6.14 -0.09 6.87
CA LYS A 18 -6.77 0.85 5.94
C LYS A 18 -6.77 0.34 4.51
N ARG A 19 -7.79 0.74 3.75
CA ARG A 19 -7.88 0.49 2.33
C ARG A 19 -6.92 1.37 1.53
N LEU A 20 -6.41 0.82 0.44
CA LEU A 20 -5.50 1.50 -0.46
C LEU A 20 -5.67 1.04 -1.91
N SER A 21 -5.25 1.90 -2.82
CA SER A 21 -4.87 1.53 -4.17
C SER A 21 -3.36 1.29 -4.23
N LEU A 22 -2.99 0.19 -4.86
CA LEU A 22 -1.63 -0.25 -5.13
C LEU A 22 -1.39 -0.13 -6.63
N ARG A 23 -0.36 0.61 -7.02
CA ARG A 23 0.14 0.68 -8.38
C ARG A 23 1.55 0.10 -8.45
N ALA A 24 1.77 -0.95 -9.24
CA ALA A 24 3.09 -1.55 -9.41
C ALA A 24 3.55 -1.46 -10.88
N ASN A 25 4.80 -1.01 -11.06
CA ASN A 25 5.42 -0.77 -12.37
C ASN A 25 6.15 -2.03 -12.85
N GLY A 26 5.40 -2.93 -13.49
CA GLY A 26 5.88 -4.20 -14.06
C GLY A 26 6.54 -4.03 -15.43
N GLY A 27 7.76 -3.48 -15.47
CA GLY A 27 8.62 -3.45 -16.65
C GLY A 27 8.17 -2.50 -17.77
N ARG A 28 8.61 -2.77 -19.01
CA ARG A 28 8.68 -1.79 -20.14
C ARG A 28 7.39 -1.11 -20.58
N ARG A 29 6.20 -1.50 -20.09
CA ARG A 29 4.92 -0.84 -20.44
C ARG A 29 3.72 -1.29 -19.61
N LYS A 30 3.92 -2.04 -18.52
CA LYS A 30 2.83 -2.68 -17.79
C LYS A 30 2.73 -2.10 -16.39
N THR A 31 1.78 -1.19 -16.21
CA THR A 31 1.35 -0.74 -14.89
C THR A 31 0.18 -1.63 -14.47
N ILE A 32 0.24 -2.19 -13.28
CA ILE A 32 -0.91 -2.85 -12.66
C ILE A 32 -1.44 -1.98 -11.54
N GLU A 33 -2.76 -1.81 -11.48
CA GLU A 33 -3.45 -1.12 -10.39
C GLU A 33 -4.41 -2.11 -9.73
N ARG A 34 -4.38 -2.17 -8.40
CA ARG A 34 -5.18 -3.10 -7.59
C ARG A 34 -5.67 -2.42 -6.33
N LEU A 35 -6.85 -2.80 -5.89
CA LEU A 35 -7.40 -2.39 -4.59
C LEU A 35 -7.15 -3.47 -3.54
N GLY A 36 -6.97 -3.03 -2.31
CA GLY A 36 -6.83 -3.92 -1.18
C GLY A 36 -6.72 -3.18 0.14
N THR A 37 -6.36 -3.92 1.17
CA THR A 37 -6.16 -3.44 2.53
C THR A 37 -4.74 -3.73 2.98
N LEU A 38 -4.07 -2.74 3.57
CA LEU A 38 -2.77 -2.97 4.23
C LEU A 38 -3.01 -3.88 5.44
N GLU A 39 -2.60 -5.14 5.35
CA GLU A 39 -2.96 -6.16 6.35
C GLU A 39 -1.93 -6.24 7.47
N GLU A 40 -0.64 -6.29 7.12
CA GLU A 40 0.45 -6.46 8.09
C GLU A 40 1.70 -5.69 7.66
N THR A 41 2.55 -5.37 8.63
CA THR A 41 3.88 -4.81 8.41
C THR A 41 4.92 -5.59 9.19
N TYR A 42 6.10 -5.78 8.60
CA TYR A 42 7.23 -6.51 9.15
C TYR A 42 8.51 -5.70 8.93
N PRO A 43 9.64 -5.99 9.62
CA PRO A 43 10.84 -5.16 9.50
C PRO A 43 11.35 -4.91 8.06
N ALA A 44 11.16 -5.85 7.13
CA ALA A 44 11.65 -5.71 5.76
C ALA A 44 10.54 -5.50 4.70
N VAL A 45 9.31 -5.91 5.00
CA VAL A 45 8.21 -6.01 4.02
C VAL A 45 6.87 -5.70 4.67
N PHE A 46 5.87 -5.42 3.84
CA PHE A 46 4.48 -5.27 4.26
C PHE A 46 3.57 -6.13 3.36
N ILE A 47 2.41 -6.49 3.90
CA ILE A 47 1.44 -7.38 3.26
C ILE A 47 0.18 -6.59 2.92
N ILE A 48 -0.29 -6.71 1.69
CA ILE A 48 -1.58 -6.19 1.24
C ILE A 48 -2.47 -7.37 0.92
N LYS A 49 -3.65 -7.40 1.55
CA LYS A 49 -4.75 -8.28 1.15
C LYS A 49 -5.50 -7.64 -0.01
N LEU A 50 -5.54 -8.30 -1.15
CA LEU A 50 -6.17 -7.80 -2.37
C LEU A 50 -7.66 -8.17 -2.41
N ASP A 51 -8.45 -7.30 -3.04
CA ASP A 51 -9.86 -7.60 -3.30
C ASP A 51 -9.97 -8.73 -4.34
N GLN A 52 -10.64 -9.83 -3.96
CA GLN A 52 -10.68 -11.09 -4.72
C GLN A 52 -11.52 -11.02 -5.99
N ASP A 53 -12.40 -10.02 -6.12
CA ASP A 53 -13.26 -9.84 -7.30
C ASP A 53 -12.47 -9.51 -8.57
N THR A 54 -11.21 -9.07 -8.45
CA THR A 54 -10.39 -8.60 -9.57
C THR A 54 -9.00 -9.24 -9.68
N ASN A 55 -8.61 -10.11 -8.74
CA ASN A 55 -7.22 -10.59 -8.63
C ASN A 55 -7.13 -12.11 -8.43
N ALA A 56 -6.21 -12.75 -9.16
CA ALA A 56 -5.94 -14.19 -9.07
C ALA A 56 -5.23 -14.64 -7.76
N PHE A 57 -4.82 -13.69 -6.92
CA PHE A 57 -4.09 -13.95 -5.67
C PHE A 57 -4.69 -13.12 -4.54
N GLU A 58 -4.83 -13.72 -3.36
CA GLU A 58 -5.44 -13.07 -2.18
C GLU A 58 -4.52 -12.05 -1.52
N ARG A 59 -3.19 -12.25 -1.55
CA ARG A 59 -2.21 -11.42 -0.86
C ARG A 59 -0.99 -11.15 -1.72
N VAL A 60 -0.40 -9.98 -1.53
CA VAL A 60 0.90 -9.60 -2.08
C VAL A 60 1.77 -8.98 -1.01
N SER A 61 3.08 -9.11 -1.18
CA SER A 61 4.07 -8.52 -0.29
C SER A 61 5.05 -7.65 -1.06
N TYR A 62 5.40 -6.50 -0.50
CA TYR A 62 6.40 -5.60 -1.06
C TYR A 62 7.34 -5.10 0.03
N SER A 63 8.53 -4.65 -0.38
CA SER A 63 9.50 -4.05 0.51
C SER A 63 9.31 -2.54 0.63
N TYR A 64 9.83 -1.94 1.69
CA TYR A 64 9.89 -0.48 1.81
C TYR A 64 10.78 0.16 0.74
N ALA A 65 11.75 -0.59 0.22
CA ALA A 65 12.60 -0.14 -0.88
C ALA A 65 11.80 -0.03 -2.18
N ASP A 66 10.79 -0.87 -2.39
CA ASP A 66 9.92 -0.78 -3.58
C ASP A 66 9.14 0.55 -3.61
N VAL A 67 8.68 1.00 -2.44
CA VAL A 67 8.02 2.30 -2.29
C VAL A 67 9.02 3.45 -2.44
N LEU A 68 10.23 3.28 -1.89
CA LEU A 68 11.30 4.29 -2.00
C LEU A 68 11.76 4.50 -3.45
N THR A 69 11.78 3.42 -4.24
CA THR A 69 12.26 3.40 -5.62
C THR A 69 11.14 3.55 -6.65
N GLU A 70 9.92 3.83 -6.20
CA GLU A 70 8.74 4.06 -7.05
C GLU A 70 8.41 2.86 -7.97
N THR A 71 8.91 1.66 -7.65
CA THR A 71 8.46 0.42 -8.28
C THR A 71 7.04 0.08 -7.83
N VAL A 72 6.69 0.54 -6.62
CA VAL A 72 5.37 0.43 -6.01
C VAL A 72 4.92 1.78 -5.47
N GLU A 73 3.74 2.21 -5.87
CA GLU A 73 3.08 3.40 -5.36
C GLU A 73 1.82 2.99 -4.59
N LEU A 74 1.63 3.59 -3.41
CA LEU A 74 0.50 3.32 -2.53
C LEU A 74 -0.31 4.60 -2.33
N THR A 75 -1.62 4.51 -2.47
CA THR A 75 -2.55 5.61 -2.19
C THR A 75 -3.62 5.12 -1.23
N PHE A 76 -3.56 5.57 0.02
CA PHE A 76 -4.59 5.26 1.00
C PHE A 76 -5.90 5.94 0.61
N LEU A 77 -6.98 5.17 0.64
CA LEU A 77 -8.32 5.67 0.41
C LEU A 77 -8.78 6.25 1.76
N GLU A 78 -8.77 7.58 1.88
CA GLU A 78 -9.25 8.22 3.11
C GLU A 78 -10.73 7.86 3.32
N GLU A 79 -11.04 7.25 4.47
CA GLU A 79 -12.38 7.37 5.02
C GLU A 79 -12.53 8.83 5.47
N SER A 80 -13.20 9.63 4.64
CA SER A 80 -13.73 10.93 5.04
C SER A 80 -14.41 10.75 6.39
N GLN A 81 -13.73 11.19 7.45
CA GLN A 81 -14.28 11.27 8.79
C GLN A 81 -15.46 12.24 8.68
N VAL A 82 -16.67 11.70 8.49
CA VAL A 82 -17.88 12.40 8.89
C VAL A 82 -17.74 12.59 10.39
N VAL A 83 -17.22 13.76 10.76
CA VAL A 83 -17.39 14.34 12.08
C VAL A 83 -18.89 14.37 12.35
N SER A 84 -19.41 13.33 13.00
CA SER A 84 -20.67 13.39 13.71
C SER A 84 -20.45 14.31 14.91
N GLY A 85 -20.48 15.61 14.62
CA GLY A 85 -20.61 16.65 15.61
C GLY A 85 -22.09 16.84 15.93
N GLN A 86 -22.41 16.51 17.19
CA GLN A 86 -23.47 17.03 18.05
C GLN A 86 -24.93 16.60 17.82
#